data_AF-A0A6P9DBX8-F1
#
_entry.id   AF-A0A6P9DBX8-F1
#
_cell.length_a   1.000
_cell.length_b   1.000
_cell.length_c   1.000
_cell.angle_alpha   90.00
_cell.angle_beta   90.00
_cell.angle_gamma   90.00
#
_symmetry.space_group_name_H-M   'P 1'
#
loop_
_entity.id
_entity.type
_entity.pdbx_description
1 polymer ?
#
loop_
_entity_poly.entity_id
_entity_poly.type
_entity_poly.pdbx_seq_one_letter_code
_entity_poly.pdbx_strand_id
1 'polypeptide(L)'
;MCTLSCTRNINTVLKTATGSRERLITQGRMWILILLAGLELCWAQYNPNTLPGRTSIVHLFEWRWNDIALECERYLAPNGFGGVQISPPNENVVITTPWRPWWERYQPVSYKLCTRSGNESEFEDMVNRCNNVGVYIYVDAVVNHMCGAAAGYGHHSTCGSYFDSNKQDFPAVPYSEWDFNDGKCKTVSGDIENYHDLYQVRDCRLVSLLDLALEKDYVRSKVAEYMNHLIDIGVAGFRIDASKHMWPGDMKAFLDKLKNLNMKWFAEGTRPFIFQEVIDLGGEPISSSEYFGNGQVTEFKYGAKLGTVIRKWHGEKMTYLKNWGEGWGFMPSNKAVVFVDNHDNQRSHGGGGASILTFWDSRLYKMGVGFMLAHPYGFTRIMSSFRWPRHFENGEDINSWTGPPSYEDGSIKPVTINPDTTCGNDWICEHRWRQIRNMVIFRNVVDGQPITNWWDNNSNQVAFGRGNQGFIVFNNDDWNLTATLQTGLPEGIYCDIISGQKEGNGCTGINIQVHGDGTADFKISNFAEDPFVAIHTKSKL
;
A
#
# COMPACT_ATOMS: atom_id res chain seq x y z
N MET A 1 36.96 72.43 39.34
CA MET A 1 36.31 72.23 40.67
C MET A 1 35.43 70.99 40.51
N CYS A 2 35.60 69.86 41.20
CA CYS A 2 35.83 69.63 42.65
C CYS A 2 34.61 70.08 43.48
N THR A 3 33.99 69.31 44.40
CA THR A 3 34.20 67.93 44.95
C THR A 3 32.94 67.58 45.82
N LEU A 4 32.59 66.38 46.31
CA LEU A 4 33.19 65.01 46.42
C LEU A 4 32.06 63.94 46.64
N SER A 5 32.46 62.67 46.83
CA SER A 5 31.86 61.51 47.57
C SER A 5 30.51 61.64 48.35
N CYS A 6 29.76 60.55 48.64
CA CYS A 6 30.22 59.20 49.02
C CYS A 6 29.21 58.04 48.78
N THR A 7 29.61 56.80 49.12
CA THR A 7 28.90 55.53 48.83
C THR A 7 28.19 54.88 50.04
N ARG A 8 27.18 54.02 49.81
CA ARG A 8 27.17 52.59 50.26
C ARG A 8 25.92 51.76 49.87
N ASN A 9 26.12 50.44 49.88
CA ASN A 9 25.17 49.33 50.06
C ASN A 9 24.06 49.07 49.01
N ILE A 10 24.48 48.51 47.88
CA ILE A 10 23.75 47.42 47.22
C ILE A 10 23.86 46.17 48.13
N ASN A 11 22.76 45.47 48.48
CA ASN A 11 22.70 44.00 48.74
C ASN A 11 21.35 43.42 49.29
N THR A 12 20.16 43.80 48.80
CA THR A 12 18.89 43.19 49.32
C THR A 12 17.75 42.90 48.33
N VAL A 13 17.94 42.99 47.01
CA VAL A 13 16.84 42.83 46.02
C VAL A 13 17.06 41.69 45.00
N LEU A 14 18.25 41.09 44.95
CA LEU A 14 18.68 40.17 43.87
C LEU A 14 18.45 38.66 44.12
N LYS A 15 17.56 38.27 45.04
CA LYS A 15 17.25 36.85 45.34
C LYS A 15 15.83 36.36 45.01
N THR A 16 14.95 37.24 44.51
CA THR A 16 13.56 36.87 44.14
C THR A 16 13.28 36.93 42.63
N ALA A 17 14.15 37.56 41.83
CA ALA A 17 13.94 37.76 40.39
C ALA A 17 14.47 36.63 39.48
N THR A 18 15.34 35.74 39.98
CA THR A 18 15.92 34.64 39.21
C THR A 18 14.99 33.42 39.15
N GLY A 19 14.52 32.95 40.30
CA GLY A 19 13.70 31.73 40.41
C GLY A 19 12.32 31.80 39.73
N SER A 20 11.77 33.01 39.49
CA SER A 20 10.56 33.19 38.68
C SER A 20 10.83 33.03 37.19
N ARG A 21 11.97 33.55 36.70
CA ARG A 21 12.36 33.49 35.29
C ARG A 21 12.71 32.05 34.88
N GLU A 22 13.39 31.30 35.74
CA GLU A 22 13.69 29.88 35.51
C GLU A 22 12.42 29.02 35.48
N ARG A 23 11.45 29.26 36.39
CA ARG A 23 10.15 28.56 36.37
C ARG A 23 9.31 28.86 35.13
N LEU A 24 9.31 30.10 34.64
CA LEU A 24 8.62 30.45 33.40
C LEU A 24 9.29 29.81 32.18
N ILE A 25 10.62 29.69 32.14
CA ILE A 25 11.35 29.03 31.06
C ILE A 25 11.14 27.51 31.09
N THR A 26 11.10 26.87 32.26
CA THR A 26 10.82 25.42 32.37
C THR A 26 9.36 25.09 32.09
N GLN A 27 8.39 25.87 32.58
CA GLN A 27 6.99 25.71 32.16
C GLN A 27 6.82 25.93 30.66
N GLY A 28 7.37 27.01 30.09
CA GLY A 28 7.30 27.28 28.65
C GLY A 28 7.86 26.14 27.79
N ARG A 29 9.02 25.59 28.17
CA ARG A 29 9.58 24.40 27.52
C ARG A 29 8.70 23.17 27.68
N MET A 30 8.09 22.95 28.85
CA MET A 30 7.22 21.80 29.09
C MET A 30 5.92 21.89 28.29
N TRP A 31 5.30 23.08 28.17
CA TRP A 31 4.14 23.30 27.29
C TRP A 31 4.49 23.10 25.80
N ILE A 32 5.67 23.54 25.35
CA ILE A 32 6.13 23.31 23.97
C ILE A 32 6.38 21.81 23.71
N LEU A 33 6.98 21.08 24.66
CA LEU A 33 7.17 19.63 24.56
C LEU A 33 5.86 18.86 24.57
N ILE A 34 4.86 19.28 25.37
CA ILE A 34 3.52 18.68 25.37
C ILE A 34 2.79 18.95 24.04
N LEU A 35 2.93 20.15 23.46
CA LEU A 35 2.38 20.47 22.15
C LEU A 35 3.04 19.67 21.01
N LEU A 36 4.37 19.46 21.07
CA LEU A 36 5.09 18.61 20.12
C LEU A 36 4.69 17.14 20.24
N ALA A 37 4.66 16.58 21.47
CA ALA A 37 4.22 15.21 21.70
C ALA A 37 2.75 14.98 21.27
N GLY A 38 1.87 15.96 21.49
CA GLY A 38 0.49 15.92 20.98
C GLY A 38 0.41 15.95 19.45
N LEU A 39 1.30 16.71 18.80
CA LEU A 39 1.43 16.73 17.34
C LEU A 39 2.05 15.44 16.76
N GLU A 40 2.90 14.73 17.49
CA GLU A 40 3.43 13.43 17.05
C GLU A 40 2.37 12.32 17.23
N LEU A 41 1.66 12.29 18.37
CA LEU A 41 0.60 11.32 18.65
C LEU A 41 -0.55 11.37 17.62
N CYS A 42 -0.94 12.55 17.15
CA CYS A 42 -1.98 12.69 16.13
C CYS A 42 -1.56 12.22 14.72
N TRP A 43 -0.29 11.89 14.48
CA TRP A 43 0.23 11.54 13.14
C TRP A 43 0.82 10.13 13.03
N ALA A 44 0.99 9.41 14.13
CA ALA A 44 1.64 8.09 14.14
C ALA A 44 0.98 7.05 13.21
N GLN A 45 -0.35 7.03 13.08
CA GLN A 45 -1.09 6.04 12.26
C GLN A 45 -0.91 6.18 10.74
N TYR A 46 -0.34 7.31 10.25
CA TYR A 46 -0.03 7.52 8.82
C TYR A 46 1.41 7.12 8.46
N ASN A 47 2.25 6.81 9.45
CA ASN A 47 3.62 6.36 9.21
C ASN A 47 3.58 4.88 8.78
N PRO A 48 4.15 4.49 7.62
CA PRO A 48 4.24 3.08 7.23
C PRO A 48 5.18 2.25 8.11
N ASN A 49 5.92 2.88 9.04
CA ASN A 49 6.86 2.24 9.97
C ASN A 49 8.04 1.52 9.29
N THR A 50 8.27 1.75 7.99
CA THR A 50 9.38 1.18 7.23
C THR A 50 10.73 1.74 7.68
N LEU A 51 11.80 0.94 7.51
CA LEU A 51 13.15 1.42 7.78
C LEU A 51 13.51 2.61 6.85
N PRO A 52 14.29 3.60 7.32
CA PRO A 52 14.72 4.74 6.51
C PRO A 52 15.33 4.31 5.17
N GLY A 53 14.90 4.93 4.08
CA GLY A 53 15.32 4.56 2.73
C GLY A 53 14.67 3.26 2.19
N ARG A 54 13.55 2.81 2.77
CA ARG A 54 12.65 1.79 2.19
C ARG A 54 11.24 2.38 2.03
N THR A 55 10.87 2.72 0.80
CA THR A 55 9.78 3.66 0.46
C THR A 55 8.53 3.01 -0.19
N SER A 56 8.55 1.69 -0.35
CA SER A 56 7.49 0.91 -1.01
C SER A 56 7.20 -0.41 -0.31
N ILE A 57 5.97 -0.91 -0.45
CA ILE A 57 5.55 -2.26 -0.07
C ILE A 57 5.17 -3.09 -1.29
N VAL A 58 5.19 -4.42 -1.17
CA VAL A 58 4.68 -5.36 -2.19
C VAL A 58 3.46 -6.10 -1.67
N HIS A 59 2.44 -6.32 -2.49
CA HIS A 59 1.33 -7.22 -2.19
C HIS A 59 1.66 -8.62 -2.72
N LEU A 60 2.10 -9.53 -1.85
CA LEU A 60 2.37 -10.92 -2.19
C LEU A 60 1.07 -11.73 -2.14
N PHE A 61 0.17 -11.44 -3.09
CA PHE A 61 -1.21 -11.91 -3.09
C PHE A 61 -1.29 -13.44 -3.18
N GLU A 62 -1.98 -14.05 -2.23
CA GLU A 62 -2.16 -15.51 -2.09
C GLU A 62 -0.87 -16.32 -1.82
N TRP A 63 0.25 -15.68 -1.50
CA TRP A 63 1.49 -16.41 -1.16
C TRP A 63 1.36 -17.15 0.18
N ARG A 64 2.14 -18.22 0.34
CA ARG A 64 2.22 -18.99 1.59
C ARG A 64 3.23 -18.34 2.55
N TRP A 65 2.98 -18.44 3.86
CA TRP A 65 3.80 -17.72 4.86
C TRP A 65 5.27 -18.14 4.82
N ASN A 66 5.54 -19.43 4.63
CA ASN A 66 6.90 -19.96 4.41
C ASN A 66 7.59 -19.39 3.16
N ASP A 67 6.85 -19.12 2.08
CA ASP A 67 7.40 -18.54 0.86
C ASP A 67 7.70 -17.05 1.05
N ILE A 68 6.82 -16.31 1.76
CA ILE A 68 7.02 -14.91 2.13
C ILE A 68 8.23 -14.75 3.06
N ALA A 69 8.37 -15.62 4.06
CA ALA A 69 9.51 -15.61 4.99
C ALA A 69 10.85 -15.72 4.24
N LEU A 70 10.92 -16.66 3.29
CA LEU A 70 12.07 -16.81 2.39
C LEU A 70 12.25 -15.60 1.47
N GLU A 71 11.16 -15.01 0.96
CA GLU A 71 11.20 -13.84 0.07
C GLU A 71 11.73 -12.58 0.76
N CYS A 72 11.34 -12.36 2.02
CA CYS A 72 11.85 -11.30 2.88
C CYS A 72 13.39 -11.34 2.97
N GLU A 73 13.93 -12.51 3.31
CA GLU A 73 15.37 -12.73 3.49
C GLU A 73 16.13 -12.71 2.15
N ARG A 74 15.67 -13.45 1.15
CA ARG A 74 16.42 -13.71 -0.10
C ARG A 74 16.31 -12.59 -1.13
N TYR A 75 15.36 -11.66 -0.99
CA TYR A 75 15.07 -10.69 -2.05
C TYR A 75 14.61 -9.31 -1.56
N LEU A 76 13.59 -9.24 -0.71
CA LEU A 76 12.96 -7.97 -0.36
C LEU A 76 13.89 -7.07 0.47
N ALA A 77 14.57 -7.62 1.47
CA ALA A 77 15.55 -6.88 2.26
C ALA A 77 16.79 -6.46 1.43
N PRO A 78 17.43 -7.34 0.62
CA PRO A 78 18.49 -6.95 -0.30
C PRO A 78 18.11 -5.85 -1.31
N ASN A 79 16.88 -5.84 -1.81
CA ASN A 79 16.41 -4.87 -2.82
C ASN A 79 15.69 -3.64 -2.21
N GLY A 80 15.64 -3.52 -0.88
CA GLY A 80 15.13 -2.33 -0.19
C GLY A 80 13.61 -2.16 -0.20
N PHE A 81 12.84 -3.24 -0.33
CA PHE A 81 11.39 -3.20 -0.08
C PHE A 81 11.13 -3.01 1.42
N GLY A 82 10.23 -2.10 1.77
CA GLY A 82 9.91 -1.78 3.17
C GLY A 82 9.05 -2.82 3.88
N GLY A 83 8.27 -3.60 3.11
CA GLY A 83 7.40 -4.62 3.66
C GLY A 83 6.44 -5.25 2.66
N VAL A 84 5.55 -6.09 3.20
CA VAL A 84 4.65 -6.98 2.47
C VAL A 84 3.22 -6.78 2.96
N GLN A 85 2.29 -6.42 2.07
CA GLN A 85 0.87 -6.74 2.28
C GLN A 85 0.70 -8.23 1.98
N ILE A 86 0.08 -8.96 2.91
CA ILE A 86 -0.33 -10.36 2.73
C ILE A 86 -1.83 -10.45 2.43
N SER A 87 -2.32 -11.58 1.91
CA SER A 87 -3.77 -11.87 1.88
C SER A 87 -4.33 -12.18 3.28
N PRO A 88 -5.66 -12.13 3.50
CA PRO A 88 -6.27 -12.27 4.84
C PRO A 88 -5.80 -13.54 5.59
N PRO A 89 -5.22 -13.42 6.80
CA PRO A 89 -4.61 -14.55 7.51
C PRO A 89 -5.58 -15.33 8.40
N ASN A 90 -6.76 -14.77 8.66
CA ASN A 90 -7.80 -15.39 9.47
C ASN A 90 -8.51 -16.55 8.74
N GLU A 91 -9.23 -17.37 9.51
CA GLU A 91 -10.02 -18.47 9.01
C GLU A 91 -11.17 -17.98 8.12
N ASN A 92 -11.30 -18.61 6.95
CA ASN A 92 -12.27 -18.26 5.93
C ASN A 92 -13.05 -19.50 5.44
N VAL A 93 -14.17 -19.29 4.77
CA VAL A 93 -14.99 -20.37 4.21
C VAL A 93 -14.27 -21.11 3.08
N VAL A 94 -14.51 -22.41 2.94
CA VAL A 94 -13.99 -23.27 1.88
C VAL A 94 -15.02 -23.39 0.77
N ILE A 95 -14.74 -22.82 -0.40
CA ILE A 95 -15.68 -22.83 -1.54
C ILE A 95 -15.22 -23.86 -2.57
N THR A 96 -16.12 -24.77 -2.93
CA THR A 96 -15.87 -25.86 -3.88
C THR A 96 -16.52 -25.63 -5.25
N THR A 97 -17.52 -24.74 -5.34
CA THR A 97 -18.18 -24.33 -6.57
C THR A 97 -18.26 -22.79 -6.62
N PRO A 98 -17.45 -22.10 -7.45
CA PRO A 98 -16.32 -22.64 -8.22
C PRO A 98 -15.19 -23.15 -7.31
N TRP A 99 -14.21 -23.88 -7.84
CA TRP A 99 -13.20 -24.54 -7.01
C TRP A 99 -12.16 -23.55 -6.45
N ARG A 100 -12.22 -23.35 -5.14
CA ARG A 100 -11.22 -22.65 -4.30
C ARG A 100 -10.82 -21.26 -4.88
N PRO A 101 -11.79 -20.38 -5.15
CA PRO A 101 -11.58 -19.06 -5.72
C PRO A 101 -10.83 -18.15 -4.76
N TRP A 102 -10.08 -17.16 -5.26
CA TRP A 102 -9.32 -16.25 -4.41
C TRP A 102 -10.20 -15.44 -3.43
N TRP A 103 -11.43 -15.13 -3.85
CA TRP A 103 -12.36 -14.32 -3.06
C TRP A 103 -12.98 -15.08 -1.87
N GLU A 104 -12.74 -16.39 -1.74
CA GLU A 104 -13.14 -17.15 -0.55
C GLU A 104 -12.44 -16.66 0.73
N ARG A 105 -11.31 -15.94 0.61
CA ARG A 105 -10.58 -15.34 1.74
C ARG A 105 -11.22 -14.07 2.29
N TYR A 106 -12.07 -13.41 1.50
CA TYR A 106 -12.90 -12.27 1.93
C TYR A 106 -14.27 -12.73 2.44
N GLN A 107 -14.29 -13.91 3.06
CA GLN A 107 -15.47 -14.51 3.68
C GLN A 107 -15.07 -15.17 5.01
N PRO A 108 -14.86 -14.38 6.08
CA PRO A 108 -14.42 -14.88 7.37
C PRO A 108 -15.38 -15.88 8.00
N VAL A 109 -14.82 -16.88 8.69
CA VAL A 109 -15.54 -17.81 9.57
C VAL A 109 -15.08 -17.67 11.01
N SER A 110 -13.81 -17.36 11.25
CA SER A 110 -13.31 -16.95 12.57
C SER A 110 -12.04 -16.11 12.46
N TYR A 111 -11.55 -15.60 13.58
CA TYR A 111 -10.30 -14.86 13.67
C TYR A 111 -9.06 -15.73 13.96
N LYS A 112 -9.19 -17.08 13.93
CA LYS A 112 -8.04 -18.00 14.04
C LYS A 112 -7.07 -17.80 12.88
N LEU A 113 -5.76 -17.80 13.15
CA LEU A 113 -4.74 -17.64 12.11
C LEU A 113 -4.44 -18.96 11.39
N CYS A 114 -5.40 -19.50 10.62
CA CYS A 114 -5.11 -20.58 9.69
C CYS A 114 -5.92 -20.51 8.39
N THR A 115 -5.23 -20.67 7.27
CA THR A 115 -5.76 -20.48 5.92
C THR A 115 -4.89 -21.23 4.90
N ARG A 116 -5.19 -21.15 3.61
CA ARG A 116 -4.47 -21.87 2.53
C ARG A 116 -2.98 -21.49 2.43
N SER A 117 -2.60 -20.34 2.98
CA SER A 117 -1.21 -19.87 3.08
C SER A 117 -0.39 -20.50 4.22
N GLY A 118 -1.03 -21.15 5.20
CA GLY A 118 -0.37 -21.72 6.37
C GLY A 118 -1.16 -21.56 7.67
N ASN A 119 -0.58 -22.07 8.75
CA ASN A 119 -1.09 -21.98 10.12
C ASN A 119 -0.38 -20.90 10.96
N GLU A 120 -0.82 -20.71 12.20
CA GLU A 120 -0.37 -19.68 13.13
C GLU A 120 1.15 -19.73 13.39
N SER A 121 1.74 -20.91 13.53
CA SER A 121 3.20 -21.06 13.71
C SER A 121 4.00 -20.64 12.47
N GLU A 122 3.47 -20.90 11.27
CA GLU A 122 4.07 -20.47 10.00
C GLU A 122 3.89 -18.96 9.79
N PHE A 123 2.79 -18.39 10.29
CA PHE A 123 2.56 -16.95 10.31
C PHE A 123 3.53 -16.24 11.27
N GLU A 124 3.71 -16.78 12.49
CA GLU A 124 4.67 -16.28 13.46
C GLU A 124 6.11 -16.36 12.93
N ASP A 125 6.53 -17.48 12.32
CA ASP A 125 7.87 -17.61 11.72
C ASP A 125 8.10 -16.54 10.63
N MET A 126 7.12 -16.36 9.75
CA MET A 126 7.15 -15.33 8.71
C MET A 126 7.28 -13.93 9.30
N VAL A 127 6.42 -13.52 10.24
CA VAL A 127 6.50 -12.18 10.86
C VAL A 127 7.85 -12.00 11.56
N ASN A 128 8.32 -13.00 12.31
CA ASN A 128 9.61 -12.94 13.00
C ASN A 128 10.78 -12.74 12.02
N ARG A 129 10.86 -13.56 10.96
CA ARG A 129 11.96 -13.53 9.99
C ARG A 129 11.95 -12.28 9.12
N CYS A 130 10.78 -11.88 8.62
CA CYS A 130 10.62 -10.65 7.86
C CYS A 130 11.01 -9.40 8.69
N ASN A 131 10.51 -9.30 9.94
CA ASN A 131 10.88 -8.20 10.84
C ASN A 131 12.39 -8.20 11.17
N ASN A 132 13.02 -9.36 11.35
CA ASN A 132 14.46 -9.47 11.62
C ASN A 132 15.34 -8.97 10.44
N VAL A 133 14.82 -8.92 9.22
CA VAL A 133 15.50 -8.30 8.05
C VAL A 133 14.94 -6.92 7.67
N GLY A 134 14.10 -6.35 8.54
CA GLY A 134 13.51 -5.01 8.41
C GLY A 134 12.46 -4.88 7.31
N VAL A 135 11.86 -5.99 6.89
CA VAL A 135 10.77 -6.07 5.89
C VAL A 135 9.50 -6.33 6.69
N TYR A 136 8.64 -5.32 6.82
CA TYR A 136 7.53 -5.42 7.75
C TYR A 136 6.26 -6.02 7.15
N ILE A 137 5.46 -6.70 7.96
CA ILE A 137 4.19 -7.32 7.52
C ILE A 137 3.03 -6.34 7.75
N TYR A 138 2.17 -6.20 6.74
CA TYR A 138 0.89 -5.52 6.83
C TYR A 138 -0.23 -6.53 6.54
N VAL A 139 -1.14 -6.72 7.50
CA VAL A 139 -2.23 -7.68 7.37
C VAL A 139 -3.37 -7.08 6.57
N ASP A 140 -3.93 -7.88 5.66
CA ASP A 140 -5.24 -7.61 5.10
C ASP A 140 -6.34 -8.04 6.08
N ALA A 141 -7.07 -7.05 6.60
CA ALA A 141 -7.99 -7.21 7.71
C ALA A 141 -9.45 -7.11 7.24
N VAL A 142 -10.07 -8.27 7.05
CA VAL A 142 -11.48 -8.42 6.70
C VAL A 142 -12.32 -8.35 7.97
N VAL A 143 -12.80 -7.14 8.28
CA VAL A 143 -13.46 -6.81 9.56
C VAL A 143 -14.82 -6.12 9.42
N ASN A 144 -15.28 -5.88 8.18
CA ASN A 144 -16.62 -5.38 7.90
C ASN A 144 -17.69 -6.47 8.04
N HIS A 145 -17.37 -7.70 7.63
CA HIS A 145 -18.36 -8.76 7.40
C HIS A 145 -17.77 -10.14 7.73
N MET A 146 -18.66 -11.12 7.89
CA MET A 146 -18.34 -12.55 7.88
C MET A 146 -18.63 -13.14 6.48
N CYS A 147 -18.67 -14.46 6.34
CA CYS A 147 -18.99 -15.11 5.06
C CYS A 147 -20.38 -14.75 4.50
N GLY A 148 -20.64 -15.13 3.25
CA GLY A 148 -21.92 -14.89 2.59
C GLY A 148 -23.09 -15.51 3.33
N ALA A 149 -24.24 -14.82 3.39
CA ALA A 149 -25.46 -15.29 4.04
C ALA A 149 -25.93 -16.66 3.50
N ALA A 150 -25.65 -16.95 2.23
CA ALA A 150 -25.94 -18.22 1.56
C ALA A 150 -24.80 -19.27 1.63
N ALA A 151 -23.75 -19.05 2.43
CA ALA A 151 -22.62 -19.99 2.56
C ALA A 151 -22.99 -21.33 3.24
N GLY A 152 -24.16 -21.41 3.88
CA GLY A 152 -24.70 -22.62 4.49
C GLY A 152 -24.22 -22.82 5.92
N TYR A 153 -24.13 -24.08 6.34
CA TYR A 153 -23.69 -24.44 7.69
C TYR A 153 -22.80 -25.69 7.66
N GLY A 154 -21.90 -25.81 8.64
CA GLY A 154 -20.98 -26.93 8.75
C GLY A 154 -19.56 -26.52 9.07
N HIS A 155 -18.61 -27.36 8.67
CA HIS A 155 -17.17 -27.24 8.95
C HIS A 155 -16.34 -27.01 7.67
N HIS A 156 -16.96 -26.53 6.59
CA HIS A 156 -16.27 -26.15 5.34
C HIS A 156 -15.60 -24.78 5.50
N SER A 157 -14.58 -24.76 6.34
CA SER A 157 -13.80 -23.59 6.77
C SER A 157 -12.33 -23.99 6.89
N THR A 158 -11.40 -23.05 6.75
CA THR A 158 -9.97 -23.39 6.60
C THR A 158 -9.34 -24.02 7.84
N CYS A 159 -9.93 -23.89 9.03
CA CYS A 159 -9.51 -24.58 10.26
C CYS A 159 -10.57 -25.55 10.80
N GLY A 160 -11.63 -25.84 10.03
CA GLY A 160 -12.72 -26.71 10.45
C GLY A 160 -13.59 -26.17 11.58
N SER A 161 -13.61 -24.84 11.84
CA SER A 161 -14.60 -24.25 12.73
C SER A 161 -16.02 -24.44 12.21
N TYR A 162 -16.95 -24.74 13.10
CA TYR A 162 -18.38 -24.72 12.78
C TYR A 162 -18.86 -23.28 12.54
N PHE A 163 -19.78 -23.12 11.60
CA PHE A 163 -20.64 -21.93 11.48
C PHE A 163 -22.00 -22.31 10.87
N ASP A 164 -22.98 -21.41 11.00
CA ASP A 164 -24.25 -21.43 10.26
C ASP A 164 -24.62 -20.02 9.80
N SER A 165 -24.40 -19.71 8.51
CA SER A 165 -24.68 -18.39 7.93
C SER A 165 -26.17 -18.05 7.93
N ASN A 166 -27.05 -19.06 7.96
CA ASN A 166 -28.50 -18.89 7.95
C ASN A 166 -29.04 -18.47 9.32
N LYS A 167 -28.33 -18.84 10.40
CA LYS A 167 -28.61 -18.41 11.78
C LYS A 167 -27.64 -17.34 12.31
N GLN A 168 -26.68 -16.94 11.47
CA GLN A 168 -25.62 -15.98 11.83
C GLN A 168 -24.79 -16.44 13.04
N ASP A 169 -24.64 -17.76 13.21
CA ASP A 169 -23.93 -18.40 14.32
C ASP A 169 -22.48 -18.71 13.92
N PHE A 170 -21.53 -18.02 14.54
CA PHE A 170 -20.09 -18.16 14.32
C PHE A 170 -19.39 -18.44 15.66
N PRO A 171 -19.58 -19.62 16.28
CA PRO A 171 -19.20 -19.88 17.67
C PRO A 171 -17.69 -19.90 17.92
N ALA A 172 -16.87 -19.83 16.86
CA ALA A 172 -15.41 -19.69 16.95
C ALA A 172 -14.93 -18.26 17.25
N VAL A 173 -15.82 -17.25 17.27
CA VAL A 173 -15.48 -15.84 17.59
C VAL A 173 -15.79 -15.44 19.06
N PRO A 174 -16.98 -15.71 19.66
CA PRO A 174 -18.25 -16.10 19.05
C PRO A 174 -19.11 -14.90 18.60
N TYR A 175 -19.76 -15.00 17.44
CA TYR A 175 -20.83 -14.09 17.00
C TYR A 175 -22.15 -14.84 16.81
N SER A 176 -23.25 -14.09 16.88
CA SER A 176 -24.65 -14.52 16.79
C SER A 176 -25.47 -13.52 15.95
N GLU A 177 -26.75 -13.80 15.68
CA GLU A 177 -27.71 -12.85 15.05
C GLU A 177 -27.71 -11.44 15.68
N TRP A 178 -27.33 -11.31 16.96
CA TRP A 178 -27.27 -10.04 17.68
C TRP A 178 -26.07 -9.17 17.29
N ASP A 179 -25.13 -9.71 16.51
CA ASP A 179 -23.85 -9.09 16.15
C ASP A 179 -23.82 -8.59 14.68
N PHE A 180 -24.92 -8.72 13.94
CA PHE A 180 -25.06 -8.31 12.54
C PHE A 180 -26.08 -7.17 12.34
N ASN A 181 -26.08 -6.59 11.14
CA ASN A 181 -26.86 -5.41 10.78
C ASN A 181 -28.26 -5.68 10.20
N ASP A 182 -28.79 -6.91 10.24
CA ASP A 182 -30.12 -7.25 9.72
C ASP A 182 -31.27 -6.33 10.18
N GLY A 183 -31.28 -5.93 11.46
CA GLY A 183 -32.27 -4.97 11.98
C GLY A 183 -31.99 -3.51 11.63
N LYS A 184 -30.76 -3.20 11.21
CA LYS A 184 -30.25 -1.86 10.87
C LYS A 184 -30.42 -1.55 9.39
N CYS A 185 -30.17 -2.51 8.50
CA CYS A 185 -30.46 -2.45 7.07
C CYS A 185 -31.93 -2.11 6.76
N LYS A 186 -32.19 -1.43 5.63
CA LYS A 186 -33.53 -0.97 5.23
C LYS A 186 -33.90 -1.30 3.77
N THR A 187 -33.04 -1.99 3.03
CA THR A 187 -33.35 -2.55 1.70
C THR A 187 -34.23 -3.80 1.83
N VAL A 188 -34.87 -4.24 0.74
CA VAL A 188 -35.79 -5.39 0.78
C VAL A 188 -35.05 -6.72 0.68
N SER A 189 -33.91 -6.74 -0.02
CA SER A 189 -32.98 -7.87 -0.07
C SER A 189 -32.18 -8.07 1.22
N GLY A 190 -31.88 -6.99 1.95
CA GLY A 190 -30.83 -6.95 2.96
C GLY A 190 -29.44 -6.63 2.39
N ASP A 191 -29.32 -6.52 1.06
CA ASP A 191 -28.09 -6.17 0.33
C ASP A 191 -28.01 -4.67 0.03
N ILE A 192 -26.84 -4.22 -0.46
CA ILE A 192 -26.66 -2.88 -1.04
C ILE A 192 -27.28 -2.85 -2.45
N GLU A 193 -28.36 -2.09 -2.61
CA GLU A 193 -29.11 -1.95 -3.87
C GLU A 193 -28.76 -0.64 -4.62
N ASN A 194 -28.30 0.39 -3.91
CA ASN A 194 -28.04 1.74 -4.44
C ASN A 194 -26.90 2.46 -3.69
N TYR A 195 -25.80 2.72 -4.39
CA TYR A 195 -24.62 3.42 -3.84
C TYR A 195 -24.83 4.93 -3.58
N HIS A 196 -25.92 5.53 -4.07
CA HIS A 196 -26.28 6.92 -3.71
C HIS A 196 -26.98 7.07 -2.36
N ASP A 197 -27.29 5.96 -1.66
CA ASP A 197 -27.77 5.96 -0.28
C ASP A 197 -26.65 5.48 0.66
N LEU A 198 -26.03 6.43 1.36
CA LEU A 198 -24.89 6.17 2.25
C LEU A 198 -25.23 5.29 3.46
N TYR A 199 -26.52 5.14 3.82
CA TYR A 199 -26.92 4.29 4.94
C TYR A 199 -26.86 2.83 4.53
N GLN A 200 -27.53 2.44 3.44
CA GLN A 200 -27.45 1.05 2.98
C GLN A 200 -26.03 0.64 2.60
N VAL A 201 -25.20 1.54 2.04
CA VAL A 201 -23.79 1.22 1.76
C VAL A 201 -22.99 0.83 3.01
N ARG A 202 -23.41 1.26 4.21
CA ARG A 202 -22.71 1.03 5.49
C ARG A 202 -23.47 0.18 6.53
N ASP A 203 -24.73 -0.16 6.26
CA ASP A 203 -25.63 -0.87 7.17
C ASP A 203 -26.33 -2.07 6.49
N CYS A 204 -26.02 -2.39 5.24
CA CYS A 204 -26.56 -3.52 4.46
C CYS A 204 -25.45 -4.33 3.80
N ARG A 205 -25.75 -5.56 3.40
CA ARG A 205 -24.78 -6.56 2.95
C ARG A 205 -24.13 -6.20 1.61
N LEU A 206 -22.80 -6.09 1.61
CA LEU A 206 -22.01 -6.04 0.38
C LEU A 206 -22.05 -7.42 -0.28
N VAL A 207 -22.72 -7.55 -1.44
CA VAL A 207 -22.89 -8.82 -2.20
C VAL A 207 -23.25 -10.04 -1.31
N SER A 208 -24.21 -9.84 -0.42
CA SER A 208 -24.71 -10.83 0.56
C SER A 208 -23.71 -11.31 1.62
N LEU A 209 -22.55 -10.66 1.77
CA LEU A 209 -21.64 -10.87 2.91
C LEU A 209 -22.30 -10.41 4.22
N LEU A 210 -22.23 -11.24 5.27
CA LEU A 210 -22.93 -10.97 6.53
C LEU A 210 -22.31 -9.77 7.27
N ASP A 211 -22.96 -8.63 7.15
CA ASP A 211 -22.48 -7.31 7.59
C ASP A 211 -22.52 -7.14 9.12
N LEU A 212 -21.36 -6.85 9.72
CA LEU A 212 -21.19 -6.80 11.17
C LEU A 212 -21.69 -5.46 11.76
N ALA A 213 -22.37 -5.56 12.89
CA ALA A 213 -22.89 -4.41 13.62
C ALA A 213 -21.82 -3.68 14.43
N LEU A 214 -20.93 -3.02 13.69
CA LEU A 214 -19.74 -2.34 14.19
C LEU A 214 -20.04 -1.11 15.07
N GLU A 215 -21.31 -0.69 15.25
CA GLU A 215 -21.65 0.26 16.30
C GLU A 215 -21.61 -0.36 17.71
N LYS A 216 -21.68 -1.69 17.82
CA LYS A 216 -21.74 -2.44 19.09
C LYS A 216 -20.34 -2.67 19.65
N ASP A 217 -20.13 -2.33 20.93
CA ASP A 217 -18.81 -2.42 21.55
C ASP A 217 -18.26 -3.84 21.65
N TYR A 218 -19.13 -4.85 21.72
CA TYR A 218 -18.73 -6.26 21.69
C TYR A 218 -18.04 -6.62 20.36
N VAL A 219 -18.67 -6.31 19.22
CA VAL A 219 -18.13 -6.53 17.87
C VAL A 219 -16.82 -5.76 17.68
N ARG A 220 -16.79 -4.46 18.02
CA ARG A 220 -15.55 -3.65 17.98
C ARG A 220 -14.43 -4.24 18.85
N SER A 221 -14.77 -4.80 20.01
CA SER A 221 -13.78 -5.41 20.92
C SER A 221 -13.28 -6.75 20.39
N LYS A 222 -14.11 -7.52 19.68
CA LYS A 222 -13.71 -8.78 19.02
C LYS A 222 -12.82 -8.54 17.80
N VAL A 223 -13.13 -7.52 16.99
CA VAL A 223 -12.23 -7.02 15.93
C VAL A 223 -10.90 -6.53 16.53
N ALA A 224 -10.94 -5.77 17.62
CA ALA A 224 -9.72 -5.29 18.28
C ALA A 224 -8.92 -6.42 18.96
N GLU A 225 -9.56 -7.47 19.46
CA GLU A 225 -8.89 -8.67 20.02
C GLU A 225 -8.05 -9.37 18.93
N TYR A 226 -8.65 -9.64 17.77
CA TYR A 226 -7.97 -10.18 16.58
C TYR A 226 -6.80 -9.32 16.12
N MET A 227 -7.03 -8.02 15.92
CA MET A 227 -5.98 -7.11 15.45
C MET A 227 -4.87 -6.90 16.50
N ASN A 228 -5.19 -6.95 17.80
CA ASN A 228 -4.19 -6.86 18.86
C ASN A 228 -3.30 -8.10 18.95
N HIS A 229 -3.84 -9.30 18.75
CA HIS A 229 -3.06 -10.55 18.65
C HIS A 229 -2.03 -10.46 17.52
N LEU A 230 -2.44 -9.96 16.36
CA LEU A 230 -1.54 -9.72 15.22
C LEU A 230 -0.45 -8.66 15.53
N ILE A 231 -0.78 -7.60 16.27
CA ILE A 231 0.20 -6.61 16.75
C ILE A 231 1.18 -7.24 17.75
N ASP A 232 0.71 -8.10 18.66
CA ASP A 232 1.56 -8.82 19.63
C ASP A 232 2.55 -9.76 18.92
N ILE A 233 2.12 -10.47 17.87
CA ILE A 233 3.00 -11.29 17.02
C ILE A 233 4.07 -10.44 16.32
N GLY A 234 3.74 -9.19 15.95
CA GLY A 234 4.69 -8.22 15.39
C GLY A 234 4.30 -7.61 14.04
N VAL A 235 3.03 -7.68 13.63
CA VAL A 235 2.52 -7.01 12.42
C VAL A 235 2.64 -5.49 12.57
N ALA A 236 3.07 -4.80 11.51
CA ALA A 236 3.36 -3.36 11.54
C ALA A 236 2.18 -2.45 11.16
N GLY A 237 1.11 -3.03 10.63
CA GLY A 237 -0.07 -2.30 10.18
C GLY A 237 -1.07 -3.15 9.41
N PHE A 238 -2.09 -2.49 8.86
CA PHE A 238 -3.26 -3.14 8.27
C PHE A 238 -3.76 -2.44 7.01
N ARG A 239 -4.06 -3.23 5.95
CA ARG A 239 -5.05 -2.87 4.93
C ARG A 239 -6.40 -3.20 5.52
N ILE A 240 -7.23 -2.21 5.79
CA ILE A 240 -8.60 -2.45 6.23
C ILE A 240 -9.46 -2.69 4.99
N ASP A 241 -9.99 -3.90 4.84
CA ASP A 241 -10.89 -4.29 3.75
C ASP A 241 -12.19 -3.47 3.79
N ALA A 242 -12.82 -3.30 2.62
CA ALA A 242 -14.19 -2.77 2.47
C ALA A 242 -14.50 -1.50 3.30
N SER A 243 -13.52 -0.63 3.60
CA SER A 243 -13.69 0.47 4.57
C SER A 243 -14.80 1.47 4.20
N LYS A 244 -15.08 1.64 2.91
CA LYS A 244 -16.26 2.37 2.38
C LYS A 244 -17.59 1.94 3.03
N HIS A 245 -17.69 0.66 3.39
CA HIS A 245 -18.86 0.00 3.96
C HIS A 245 -18.88 0.03 5.50
N MET A 246 -17.83 0.57 6.14
CA MET A 246 -17.83 0.84 7.57
C MET A 246 -18.01 2.33 7.83
N TRP A 247 -18.71 2.68 8.91
CA TRP A 247 -18.75 4.07 9.38
C TRP A 247 -17.37 4.51 9.89
N PRO A 248 -16.84 5.68 9.47
CA PRO A 248 -15.54 6.18 9.94
C PRO A 248 -15.41 6.25 11.47
N GLY A 249 -16.51 6.52 12.18
CA GLY A 249 -16.57 6.54 13.64
C GLY A 249 -16.52 5.15 14.29
N ASP A 250 -17.13 4.14 13.67
CA ASP A 250 -17.09 2.76 14.15
C ASP A 250 -15.69 2.16 13.94
N MET A 251 -15.09 2.44 12.78
CA MET A 251 -13.68 2.15 12.51
C MET A 251 -12.77 2.80 13.56
N LYS A 252 -12.93 4.11 13.81
CA LYS A 252 -12.16 4.81 14.84
C LYS A 252 -12.29 4.13 16.21
N ALA A 253 -13.49 3.71 16.58
CA ALA A 253 -13.77 3.10 17.88
C ALA A 253 -13.14 1.71 18.08
N PHE A 254 -12.80 0.95 17.02
CA PHE A 254 -11.94 -0.23 17.15
C PHE A 254 -10.45 0.11 16.98
N LEU A 255 -10.07 1.07 16.14
CA LEU A 255 -8.68 1.53 15.98
C LEU A 255 -8.10 2.15 17.26
N ASP A 256 -8.94 2.84 18.05
CA ASP A 256 -8.58 3.39 19.36
C ASP A 256 -8.40 2.30 20.44
N LYS A 257 -8.91 1.08 20.23
CA LYS A 257 -8.67 -0.11 21.07
C LYS A 257 -7.37 -0.86 20.70
N LEU A 258 -6.67 -0.46 19.64
CA LEU A 258 -5.43 -1.13 19.23
C LEU A 258 -4.24 -0.74 20.12
N LYS A 259 -3.37 -1.72 20.35
CA LYS A 259 -2.07 -1.60 21.00
C LYS A 259 -1.09 -0.77 20.17
N ASN A 260 0.01 -0.38 20.81
CA ASN A 260 1.21 0.06 20.12
C ASN A 260 2.00 -1.18 19.65
N LEU A 261 2.85 -1.03 18.64
CA LEU A 261 3.57 -2.13 18.01
C LEU A 261 4.57 -2.83 18.96
N ASN A 262 4.84 -4.12 18.68
CA ASN A 262 5.73 -4.94 19.50
C ASN A 262 7.15 -4.34 19.59
N MET A 263 7.55 -3.97 20.81
CA MET A 263 8.82 -3.30 21.12
C MET A 263 10.09 -4.16 20.87
N LYS A 264 9.93 -5.43 20.46
CA LYS A 264 11.01 -6.26 19.94
C LYS A 264 11.61 -5.74 18.62
N TRP A 265 10.81 -5.04 17.80
CA TRP A 265 11.23 -4.52 16.49
C TRP A 265 10.88 -3.05 16.25
N PHE A 266 9.92 -2.48 16.99
CA PHE A 266 9.45 -1.11 16.83
C PHE A 266 9.77 -0.26 18.07
N ALA A 267 9.80 1.07 17.92
CA ALA A 267 10.04 1.96 19.05
C ALA A 267 8.83 2.02 20.00
N GLU A 268 9.06 2.26 21.29
CA GLU A 268 7.99 2.51 22.26
C GLU A 268 7.02 3.60 21.75
N GLY A 269 5.72 3.36 21.88
CA GLY A 269 4.68 4.29 21.43
C GLY A 269 4.32 4.22 19.93
N THR A 270 5.04 3.43 19.11
CA THR A 270 4.76 3.32 17.67
C THR A 270 3.36 2.75 17.43
N ARG A 271 2.53 3.42 16.60
CA ARG A 271 1.19 2.93 16.22
C ARG A 271 1.26 2.02 14.99
N PRO A 272 0.34 1.06 14.83
CA PRO A 272 0.18 0.34 13.57
C PRO A 272 -0.11 1.31 12.42
N PHE A 273 0.48 1.08 11.25
CA PHE A 273 0.14 1.78 10.02
C PHE A 273 -1.27 1.38 9.58
N ILE A 274 -2.16 2.35 9.36
CA ILE A 274 -3.52 2.07 8.89
C ILE A 274 -3.68 2.62 7.48
N PHE A 275 -4.05 1.76 6.53
CA PHE A 275 -4.55 2.19 5.22
C PHE A 275 -5.87 1.51 4.89
N GLN A 276 -6.82 2.31 4.44
CA GLN A 276 -8.24 1.94 4.37
C GLN A 276 -8.68 1.79 2.92
N GLU A 277 -9.46 0.76 2.62
CA GLU A 277 -10.01 0.61 1.28
C GLU A 277 -11.29 1.41 1.09
N VAL A 278 -11.18 2.52 0.36
CA VAL A 278 -12.33 3.33 -0.05
C VAL A 278 -12.28 3.52 -1.55
N ILE A 279 -13.18 2.84 -2.27
CA ILE A 279 -13.36 3.00 -3.71
C ILE A 279 -14.17 4.29 -3.95
N ASP A 280 -13.47 5.43 -3.88
CA ASP A 280 -13.95 6.76 -4.25
C ASP A 280 -13.37 7.12 -5.63
N LEU A 281 -14.19 7.03 -6.68
CA LEU A 281 -13.87 7.54 -8.02
C LEU A 281 -14.54 8.90 -8.31
N GLY A 282 -15.25 9.47 -7.34
CA GLY A 282 -16.18 10.59 -7.51
C GLY A 282 -17.57 10.15 -8.02
N GLY A 283 -18.57 11.02 -7.87
CA GLY A 283 -19.96 10.79 -8.28
C GLY A 283 -20.87 10.16 -7.22
N GLU A 284 -20.27 9.51 -6.21
CA GLU A 284 -20.96 8.93 -5.05
C GLU A 284 -21.00 9.89 -3.84
N PRO A 285 -21.91 9.68 -2.86
CA PRO A 285 -22.01 10.53 -1.67
C PRO A 285 -20.91 10.28 -0.62
N ILE A 286 -20.32 9.09 -0.59
CA ILE A 286 -19.23 8.74 0.34
C ILE A 286 -17.88 9.13 -0.28
N SER A 287 -17.02 9.79 0.50
CA SER A 287 -15.69 10.18 0.06
C SER A 287 -14.58 9.61 0.95
N SER A 288 -13.44 9.29 0.34
CA SER A 288 -12.19 8.96 1.04
C SER A 288 -11.78 9.99 2.11
N SER A 289 -12.21 11.25 1.95
CA SER A 289 -11.91 12.32 2.91
C SER A 289 -12.53 12.12 4.30
N GLU A 290 -13.64 11.39 4.42
CA GLU A 290 -14.25 11.02 5.71
C GLU A 290 -13.32 10.12 6.56
N TYR A 291 -12.45 9.35 5.89
CA TYR A 291 -11.60 8.33 6.50
C TYR A 291 -10.19 8.83 6.86
N PHE A 292 -9.85 10.08 6.51
CA PHE A 292 -8.51 10.67 6.78
C PHE A 292 -8.19 10.81 8.27
N GLY A 293 -9.17 10.69 9.16
CA GLY A 293 -9.00 10.70 10.62
C GLY A 293 -8.52 9.38 11.23
N ASN A 294 -8.52 8.30 10.44
CA ASN A 294 -8.23 6.93 10.88
C ASN A 294 -6.91 6.36 10.33
N GLY A 295 -6.41 6.92 9.22
CA GLY A 295 -5.23 6.40 8.53
C GLY A 295 -5.07 7.00 7.13
N GLN A 296 -4.21 6.39 6.33
CA GLN A 296 -4.20 6.60 4.88
C GLN A 296 -5.40 5.89 4.23
N VAL A 297 -5.61 6.14 2.94
CA VAL A 297 -6.70 5.59 2.13
C VAL A 297 -6.15 5.20 0.74
N THR A 298 -6.71 4.15 0.15
CA THR A 298 -6.41 3.72 -1.22
C THR A 298 -6.87 4.74 -2.26
N GLU A 299 -5.95 5.34 -3.03
CA GLU A 299 -6.31 6.29 -4.08
C GLU A 299 -6.59 5.56 -5.41
N PHE A 300 -7.80 4.99 -5.55
CA PHE A 300 -8.20 4.26 -6.77
C PHE A 300 -8.21 5.14 -8.04
N LYS A 301 -8.36 6.47 -7.91
CA LYS A 301 -8.26 7.38 -9.06
C LYS A 301 -6.85 7.37 -9.68
N TYR A 302 -5.83 6.99 -8.91
CA TYR A 302 -4.44 6.89 -9.36
C TYR A 302 -4.28 5.88 -10.50
N GLY A 303 -4.56 4.61 -10.22
CA GLY A 303 -4.40 3.52 -11.20
C GLY A 303 -5.29 3.70 -12.42
N ALA A 304 -6.55 4.09 -12.21
CA ALA A 304 -7.51 4.35 -13.28
C ALA A 304 -7.06 5.48 -14.24
N LYS A 305 -6.70 6.66 -13.71
CA LYS A 305 -6.29 7.77 -14.57
C LYS A 305 -4.92 7.53 -15.22
N LEU A 306 -3.98 6.90 -14.51
CA LEU A 306 -2.67 6.55 -15.07
C LEU A 306 -2.82 5.53 -16.21
N GLY A 307 -3.71 4.55 -16.03
CA GLY A 307 -4.09 3.59 -17.07
C GLY A 307 -4.64 4.27 -18.31
N THR A 308 -5.63 5.16 -18.17
CA THR A 308 -6.19 5.95 -19.29
C THR A 308 -5.12 6.76 -20.03
N VAL A 309 -4.22 7.46 -19.33
CA VAL A 309 -3.13 8.25 -19.92
C VAL A 309 -2.12 7.35 -20.66
N ILE A 310 -1.65 6.27 -20.03
CA ILE A 310 -0.64 5.38 -20.65
C ILE A 310 -1.24 4.57 -21.81
N ARG A 311 -2.53 4.21 -21.76
CA ARG A 311 -3.26 3.62 -22.91
C ARG A 311 -3.63 4.66 -23.98
N LYS A 312 -3.33 5.95 -23.79
CA LYS A 312 -3.64 7.08 -24.71
C LYS A 312 -5.15 7.20 -25.02
N TRP A 313 -6.00 6.84 -24.07
CA TRP A 313 -7.46 6.79 -24.23
C TRP A 313 -8.09 8.19 -24.14
N HIS A 314 -9.20 8.39 -24.86
CA HIS A 314 -9.96 9.66 -24.91
C HIS A 314 -9.16 10.93 -25.29
N GLY A 315 -7.93 10.77 -25.81
CA GLY A 315 -7.02 11.90 -26.10
C GLY A 315 -6.13 12.31 -24.94
N GLU A 316 -6.15 11.56 -23.82
CA GLU A 316 -5.21 11.71 -22.71
C GLU A 316 -3.76 11.44 -23.15
N LYS A 317 -2.82 12.15 -22.53
CA LYS A 317 -1.39 12.10 -22.90
C LYS A 317 -0.46 12.31 -21.71
N MET A 318 0.75 11.75 -21.78
CA MET A 318 1.72 11.87 -20.68
C MET A 318 2.15 13.32 -20.37
N THR A 319 2.14 14.26 -21.34
CA THR A 319 2.38 15.70 -21.08
C THR A 319 1.49 16.26 -19.96
N TYR A 320 0.26 15.78 -19.83
CA TYR A 320 -0.68 16.24 -18.80
C TYR A 320 -0.31 15.78 -17.38
N LEU A 321 0.57 14.78 -17.22
CA LEU A 321 1.05 14.29 -15.91
C LEU A 321 1.94 15.32 -15.16
N LYS A 322 2.19 16.49 -15.73
CA LYS A 322 3.01 17.59 -15.19
C LYS A 322 2.58 18.11 -13.81
N ASN A 323 1.30 17.95 -13.47
CA ASN A 323 0.70 18.30 -12.19
C ASN A 323 0.10 17.09 -11.45
N TRP A 324 0.58 15.88 -11.75
CA TRP A 324 0.07 14.62 -11.19
C TRP A 324 0.10 14.57 -9.65
N GLY A 325 -0.91 13.94 -9.05
CA GLY A 325 -1.21 14.05 -7.62
C GLY A 325 -2.48 14.89 -7.39
N GLU A 326 -2.48 15.73 -6.36
CA GLU A 326 -3.62 16.57 -5.95
C GLU A 326 -4.19 17.42 -7.10
N GLY A 327 -3.35 17.88 -8.03
CA GLY A 327 -3.75 18.62 -9.23
C GLY A 327 -4.64 17.85 -10.22
N TRP A 328 -4.77 16.53 -10.05
CA TRP A 328 -5.67 15.65 -10.82
C TRP A 328 -6.97 15.30 -10.07
N GLY A 329 -7.24 15.97 -8.93
CA GLY A 329 -8.40 15.69 -8.07
C GLY A 329 -8.22 14.45 -7.20
N PHE A 330 -6.97 14.15 -6.83
CA PHE A 330 -6.64 13.11 -5.86
C PHE A 330 -6.58 13.71 -4.43
N MET A 331 -6.59 12.83 -3.43
CA MET A 331 -6.41 13.20 -2.02
C MET A 331 -5.01 13.80 -1.72
N PRO A 332 -4.80 14.40 -0.53
CA PRO A 332 -3.47 14.87 -0.14
C PRO A 332 -2.41 13.76 -0.16
N SER A 333 -1.21 14.05 -0.63
CA SER A 333 -0.16 13.04 -0.84
C SER A 333 0.25 12.25 0.42
N ASN A 334 0.02 12.80 1.62
CA ASN A 334 0.29 12.15 2.90
C ASN A 334 -0.91 11.35 3.46
N LYS A 335 -1.98 11.22 2.67
CA LYS A 335 -3.16 10.37 2.93
C LYS A 335 -3.30 9.23 1.93
N ALA A 336 -2.54 9.22 0.83
CA ALA A 336 -2.72 8.27 -0.27
C ALA A 336 -1.77 7.06 -0.20
N VAL A 337 -2.34 5.85 -0.15
CA VAL A 337 -1.67 4.65 -0.65
C VAL A 337 -2.00 4.49 -2.13
N VAL A 338 -0.96 4.42 -2.97
CA VAL A 338 -1.07 4.39 -4.44
C VAL A 338 -0.54 3.08 -5.01
N PHE A 339 -1.15 2.68 -6.12
CA PHE A 339 -0.85 1.45 -6.87
C PHE A 339 -1.32 1.63 -8.31
N VAL A 340 -0.77 0.84 -9.23
CA VAL A 340 -1.24 0.80 -10.63
C VAL A 340 -2.46 -0.12 -10.73
N ASP A 341 -2.37 -1.31 -10.13
CA ASP A 341 -3.43 -2.28 -9.95
C ASP A 341 -3.48 -2.80 -8.50
N ASN A 342 -4.61 -3.39 -8.12
CA ASN A 342 -4.73 -4.23 -6.93
C ASN A 342 -5.18 -5.63 -7.36
N HIS A 343 -5.53 -6.49 -6.39
CA HIS A 343 -5.91 -7.86 -6.69
C HIS A 343 -7.30 -7.97 -7.35
N ASP A 344 -8.20 -7.03 -7.13
CA ASP A 344 -9.54 -6.99 -7.74
C ASP A 344 -9.50 -6.43 -9.17
N ASN A 345 -8.91 -5.26 -9.35
CA ASN A 345 -9.06 -4.50 -10.59
C ASN A 345 -8.15 -4.97 -11.72
N GLN A 346 -7.13 -5.79 -11.41
CA GLN A 346 -6.37 -6.54 -12.42
C GLN A 346 -7.20 -7.62 -13.15
N ARG A 347 -8.36 -7.97 -12.59
CA ARG A 347 -9.31 -8.98 -13.08
C ARG A 347 -10.72 -8.41 -13.25
N SER A 348 -10.82 -7.10 -13.45
CA SER A 348 -12.04 -6.32 -13.68
C SER A 348 -13.03 -6.19 -12.50
N HIS A 349 -12.65 -6.61 -11.28
CA HIS A 349 -13.45 -6.37 -10.08
C HIS A 349 -13.10 -5.00 -9.44
N GLY A 350 -14.07 -4.30 -8.86
CA GLY A 350 -13.82 -3.03 -8.16
C GLY A 350 -13.40 -1.86 -9.05
N GLY A 351 -12.56 -0.97 -8.51
CA GLY A 351 -12.34 0.39 -9.04
C GLY A 351 -11.45 0.49 -10.29
N GLY A 352 -11.98 1.07 -11.37
CA GLY A 352 -11.24 1.56 -12.53
C GLY A 352 -11.48 0.81 -13.86
N GLY A 353 -12.00 -0.43 -13.78
CA GLY A 353 -12.35 -1.24 -14.95
C GLY A 353 -11.21 -1.41 -15.96
N ALA A 354 -11.53 -1.50 -17.25
CA ALA A 354 -10.58 -1.81 -18.32
C ALA A 354 -9.43 -0.80 -18.53
N SER A 355 -9.48 0.38 -17.87
CA SER A 355 -8.36 1.34 -17.91
C SER A 355 -7.10 0.81 -17.23
N ILE A 356 -7.25 0.01 -16.16
CA ILE A 356 -6.17 -0.49 -15.31
C ILE A 356 -5.12 -1.25 -16.12
N LEU A 357 -3.85 -0.96 -15.87
CA LEU A 357 -2.72 -1.69 -16.43
C LEU A 357 -2.37 -2.87 -15.53
N THR A 358 -2.05 -4.02 -16.11
CA THR A 358 -1.76 -5.25 -15.38
C THR A 358 -0.51 -5.93 -15.93
N PHE A 359 -0.01 -6.98 -15.28
CA PHE A 359 1.07 -7.80 -15.85
C PHE A 359 0.74 -8.38 -17.24
N TRP A 360 -0.55 -8.51 -17.61
CA TRP A 360 -0.96 -8.90 -18.97
C TRP A 360 -0.63 -7.83 -20.03
N ASP A 361 -0.55 -6.56 -19.63
CA ASP A 361 -0.13 -5.41 -20.43
C ASP A 361 1.36 -5.07 -20.19
N SER A 362 2.19 -6.10 -19.94
CA SER A 362 3.52 -6.01 -19.30
C SER A 362 4.39 -4.80 -19.67
N ARG A 363 4.47 -4.44 -20.96
CA ARG A 363 5.20 -3.28 -21.46
C ARG A 363 4.65 -1.94 -20.93
N LEU A 364 3.34 -1.71 -21.06
CA LEU A 364 2.70 -0.50 -20.55
C LEU A 364 2.66 -0.50 -19.01
N TYR A 365 2.48 -1.67 -18.40
CA TYR A 365 2.52 -1.83 -16.95
C TYR A 365 3.89 -1.47 -16.36
N LYS A 366 5.00 -1.94 -16.97
CA LYS A 366 6.36 -1.52 -16.58
C LYS A 366 6.54 0.01 -16.63
N MET A 367 5.98 0.69 -17.65
CA MET A 367 5.99 2.16 -17.72
C MET A 367 5.15 2.82 -16.63
N GLY A 368 3.93 2.34 -16.37
CA GLY A 368 3.04 2.87 -15.33
C GLY A 368 3.64 2.71 -13.92
N VAL A 369 4.18 1.52 -13.60
CA VAL A 369 4.86 1.26 -12.34
C VAL A 369 6.16 2.08 -12.23
N GLY A 370 6.91 2.23 -13.32
CA GLY A 370 8.09 3.10 -13.38
C GLY A 370 7.76 4.56 -13.10
N PHE A 371 6.71 5.11 -13.72
CA PHE A 371 6.24 6.46 -13.44
C PHE A 371 5.80 6.61 -11.99
N MET A 372 5.03 5.65 -11.46
CA MET A 372 4.58 5.66 -10.07
C MET A 372 5.72 5.69 -9.07
N LEU A 373 6.74 4.85 -9.26
CA LEU A 373 7.88 4.77 -8.36
C LEU A 373 8.79 6.00 -8.47
N ALA A 374 8.91 6.60 -9.66
CA ALA A 374 9.66 7.84 -9.86
C ALA A 374 8.96 9.09 -9.29
N HIS A 375 7.62 9.13 -9.27
CA HIS A 375 6.84 10.30 -8.85
C HIS A 375 6.71 10.39 -7.30
N PRO A 376 6.87 11.57 -6.66
CA PRO A 376 6.90 11.67 -5.20
C PRO A 376 5.55 11.38 -4.51
N TYR A 377 4.43 11.56 -5.23
CA TYR A 377 3.07 11.41 -4.66
C TYR A 377 2.79 10.00 -4.11
N GLY A 378 2.20 9.95 -2.90
CA GLY A 378 1.66 8.76 -2.24
C GLY A 378 2.70 7.77 -1.66
N PHE A 379 2.22 6.87 -0.81
CA PHE A 379 2.97 5.67 -0.38
C PHE A 379 2.70 4.51 -1.35
N THR A 380 3.75 3.91 -1.90
CA THR A 380 3.66 3.04 -3.08
C THR A 380 3.54 1.55 -2.75
N ARG A 381 2.45 0.92 -3.23
CA ARG A 381 2.24 -0.53 -3.23
C ARG A 381 2.44 -1.09 -4.64
N ILE A 382 3.33 -2.07 -4.76
CA ILE A 382 3.56 -2.87 -5.98
C ILE A 382 2.71 -4.13 -5.89
N MET A 383 1.96 -4.48 -6.93
CA MET A 383 1.26 -5.76 -7.00
C MET A 383 2.22 -6.90 -7.33
N SER A 384 1.98 -8.10 -6.78
CA SER A 384 2.67 -9.32 -7.17
C SER A 384 1.66 -10.46 -7.29
N SER A 385 1.44 -10.90 -8.52
CA SER A 385 0.29 -11.73 -8.91
C SER A 385 0.66 -13.18 -9.19
N PHE A 386 -0.36 -13.97 -9.47
CA PHE A 386 -0.25 -15.26 -10.16
C PHE A 386 -0.99 -15.22 -11.49
N ARG A 387 -0.71 -16.21 -12.35
CA ARG A 387 -1.38 -16.41 -13.62
C ARG A 387 -2.61 -17.29 -13.44
N TRP A 388 -3.69 -16.93 -14.12
CA TRP A 388 -4.91 -17.73 -14.24
C TRP A 388 -5.28 -17.89 -15.73
N PRO A 389 -6.14 -18.86 -16.11
CA PRO A 389 -6.55 -19.07 -17.50
C PRO A 389 -7.62 -18.05 -17.92
N ARG A 390 -7.27 -16.77 -17.90
CA ARG A 390 -8.12 -15.62 -18.26
C ARG A 390 -8.85 -15.85 -19.58
N HIS A 391 -10.18 -15.83 -19.56
CA HIS A 391 -11.03 -16.13 -20.72
C HIS A 391 -12.18 -15.12 -20.82
N PHE A 392 -12.23 -14.37 -21.91
CA PHE A 392 -13.21 -13.31 -22.10
C PHE A 392 -14.43 -13.77 -22.90
N GLU A 393 -15.61 -13.71 -22.29
CA GLU A 393 -16.90 -13.80 -22.98
C GLU A 393 -17.65 -12.47 -22.81
N ASN A 394 -18.21 -11.93 -23.90
CA ASN A 394 -18.96 -10.67 -23.93
C ASN A 394 -18.26 -9.41 -23.36
N GLY A 395 -16.96 -9.49 -23.04
CA GLY A 395 -16.15 -8.42 -22.44
C GLY A 395 -15.73 -8.68 -20.99
N GLU A 396 -16.27 -9.73 -20.36
CA GLU A 396 -15.98 -10.10 -18.96
C GLU A 396 -15.07 -11.34 -18.90
N ASP A 397 -14.15 -11.38 -17.95
CA ASP A 397 -13.32 -12.57 -17.70
C ASP A 397 -14.09 -13.58 -16.83
N ILE A 398 -14.66 -14.59 -17.47
CA ILE A 398 -15.45 -15.63 -16.80
C ILE A 398 -14.62 -16.50 -15.85
N ASN A 399 -13.28 -16.42 -15.95
CA ASN A 399 -12.33 -17.11 -15.08
C ASN A 399 -11.71 -16.17 -14.03
N SER A 400 -12.20 -14.94 -13.88
CA SER A 400 -11.72 -13.95 -12.88
C SER A 400 -11.87 -14.40 -11.42
N TRP A 401 -12.65 -15.45 -11.14
CA TRP A 401 -12.73 -16.08 -9.82
C TRP A 401 -11.52 -16.95 -9.46
N THR A 402 -10.70 -17.35 -10.44
CA THR A 402 -9.67 -18.40 -10.27
C THR A 402 -8.72 -18.12 -9.11
N GLY A 403 -8.60 -19.08 -8.19
CA GLY A 403 -7.68 -19.02 -7.06
C GLY A 403 -6.20 -19.15 -7.45
N PRO A 404 -5.30 -19.08 -6.46
CA PRO A 404 -3.85 -19.19 -6.69
C PRO A 404 -3.41 -20.53 -7.28
N PRO A 405 -2.20 -20.62 -7.87
CA PRO A 405 -1.64 -21.85 -8.39
C PRO A 405 -1.66 -22.93 -7.32
N SER A 406 -2.46 -23.98 -7.54
CA SER A 406 -2.76 -25.00 -6.52
C SER A 406 -2.51 -26.41 -7.02
N TYR A 407 -2.40 -27.34 -6.10
CA TYR A 407 -2.54 -28.78 -6.33
C TYR A 407 -4.02 -29.19 -6.35
N GLU A 408 -4.31 -30.45 -6.69
CA GLU A 408 -5.69 -30.98 -6.83
C GLU A 408 -6.47 -30.98 -5.50
N ASP A 409 -5.77 -31.03 -4.36
CA ASP A 409 -6.36 -30.89 -3.02
C ASP A 409 -6.69 -29.44 -2.62
N GLY A 410 -6.39 -28.46 -3.49
CA GLY A 410 -6.58 -27.04 -3.23
C GLY A 410 -5.50 -26.38 -2.36
N SER A 411 -4.46 -27.12 -1.97
CA SER A 411 -3.27 -26.55 -1.32
C SER A 411 -2.44 -25.73 -2.31
N ILE A 412 -1.84 -24.64 -1.84
CA ILE A 412 -1.15 -23.67 -2.70
C ILE A 412 0.25 -24.20 -3.08
N LYS A 413 0.64 -24.01 -4.36
CA LYS A 413 1.95 -24.40 -4.89
C LYS A 413 3.06 -23.48 -4.36
N PRO A 414 4.25 -24.03 -4.03
CA PRO A 414 5.39 -23.23 -3.60
C PRO A 414 5.84 -22.22 -4.66
N VAL A 415 6.31 -21.06 -4.22
CA VAL A 415 6.98 -20.10 -5.10
C VAL A 415 8.42 -20.55 -5.37
N THR A 416 8.61 -21.27 -6.48
CA THR A 416 9.92 -21.65 -6.99
C THR A 416 10.60 -20.44 -7.67
N ILE A 417 11.91 -20.31 -7.49
CA ILE A 417 12.73 -19.26 -8.12
C ILE A 417 13.61 -19.87 -9.20
N ASN A 418 13.56 -19.29 -10.39
CA ASN A 418 14.31 -19.71 -11.56
C ASN A 418 15.74 -19.13 -11.55
N PRO A 419 16.70 -19.68 -12.34
CA PRO A 419 18.08 -19.19 -12.37
C PRO A 419 18.25 -17.73 -12.83
N ASP A 420 17.28 -17.18 -13.56
CA ASP A 420 17.21 -15.77 -13.99
C ASP A 420 16.55 -14.85 -12.94
N THR A 421 16.25 -15.38 -11.75
CA THR A 421 15.53 -14.75 -10.63
C THR A 421 14.03 -14.52 -10.83
N THR A 422 13.44 -14.96 -11.95
CA THR A 422 11.97 -15.03 -12.12
C THR A 422 11.36 -16.13 -11.25
N CYS A 423 10.03 -16.27 -11.26
CA CYS A 423 9.32 -17.31 -10.53
C CYS A 423 8.79 -18.42 -11.46
N GLY A 424 8.68 -19.63 -10.91
CA GLY A 424 7.95 -20.75 -11.53
C GLY A 424 6.55 -20.92 -10.93
N ASN A 425 5.91 -22.07 -11.23
CA ASN A 425 4.60 -22.45 -10.71
C ASN A 425 3.50 -21.38 -10.90
N ASP A 426 3.49 -20.74 -12.08
CA ASP A 426 2.52 -19.70 -12.49
C ASP A 426 2.50 -18.41 -11.65
N TRP A 427 3.44 -18.23 -10.71
CA TRP A 427 3.65 -16.96 -10.01
C TRP A 427 4.31 -15.93 -10.94
N ILE A 428 3.72 -14.74 -11.08
CA ILE A 428 4.16 -13.71 -12.04
C ILE A 428 5.37 -12.93 -11.50
N CYS A 429 5.36 -12.63 -10.20
CA CYS A 429 6.45 -11.97 -9.48
C CYS A 429 6.91 -10.65 -10.12
N GLU A 430 5.97 -9.74 -10.40
CA GLU A 430 6.21 -8.41 -10.97
C GLU A 430 7.26 -7.63 -10.16
N HIS A 431 7.24 -7.77 -8.83
CA HIS A 431 8.23 -7.18 -7.93
C HIS A 431 9.69 -7.66 -8.17
N ARG A 432 9.88 -8.75 -8.91
CA ARG A 432 11.18 -9.31 -9.31
C ARG A 432 11.60 -8.90 -10.72
N TRP A 433 10.71 -8.34 -11.53
CA TRP A 433 11.05 -7.83 -12.86
C TRP A 433 12.07 -6.71 -12.70
N ARG A 434 13.21 -6.78 -13.41
CA ARG A 434 14.36 -5.87 -13.27
C ARG A 434 13.92 -4.40 -13.24
N GLN A 435 13.04 -4.02 -14.17
CA GLN A 435 12.51 -2.69 -14.37
C GLN A 435 11.71 -2.19 -13.14
N ILE A 436 10.93 -3.05 -12.50
CA ILE A 436 10.10 -2.71 -11.32
C ILE A 436 10.97 -2.69 -10.06
N ARG A 437 11.75 -3.75 -9.83
CA ARG A 437 12.69 -3.88 -8.70
C ARG A 437 13.69 -2.72 -8.66
N ASN A 438 14.31 -2.39 -9.79
CA ASN A 438 15.25 -1.28 -9.85
C ASN A 438 14.57 0.07 -9.67
N MET A 439 13.29 0.23 -10.06
CA MET A 439 12.54 1.45 -9.78
C MET A 439 12.11 1.57 -8.31
N VAL A 440 11.97 0.47 -7.56
CA VAL A 440 11.88 0.53 -6.08
C VAL A 440 13.19 1.06 -5.49
N ILE A 441 14.34 0.59 -6.00
CA ILE A 441 15.65 1.11 -5.62
C ILE A 441 15.81 2.60 -6.03
N PHE A 442 15.32 3.00 -7.21
CA PHE A 442 15.25 4.42 -7.62
C PHE A 442 14.48 5.25 -6.60
N ARG A 443 13.27 4.83 -6.23
CA ARG A 443 12.44 5.55 -5.23
C ARG A 443 13.17 5.74 -3.91
N ASN A 444 13.85 4.70 -3.44
CA ASN A 444 14.69 4.72 -2.23
C ASN A 444 15.94 5.64 -2.36
N VAL A 445 16.44 5.88 -3.56
CA VAL A 445 17.57 6.80 -3.83
C VAL A 445 17.12 8.25 -3.92
N VAL A 446 15.92 8.50 -4.46
CA VAL A 446 15.37 9.84 -4.67
C VAL A 446 14.42 10.31 -3.57
N ASP A 447 14.43 9.63 -2.42
CA ASP A 447 13.53 9.94 -1.30
C ASP A 447 13.69 11.40 -0.81
N GLY A 448 12.58 11.99 -0.39
CA GLY A 448 12.46 13.41 -0.03
C GLY A 448 12.71 14.44 -1.16
N GLN A 449 13.20 14.04 -2.34
CA GLN A 449 13.52 15.00 -3.41
C GLN A 449 12.26 15.52 -4.13
N PRO A 450 12.16 16.82 -4.45
CA PRO A 450 11.06 17.36 -5.25
C PRO A 450 11.16 16.91 -6.71
N ILE A 451 10.08 17.06 -7.50
CA ILE A 451 10.19 17.04 -8.96
C ILE A 451 10.95 18.29 -9.42
N THR A 452 11.90 18.08 -10.31
CA THR A 452 12.68 19.12 -10.99
C THR A 452 12.73 18.83 -12.48
N ASN A 453 13.21 19.78 -13.28
CA ASN A 453 13.61 19.54 -14.68
C ASN A 453 12.55 18.84 -15.56
N TRP A 454 11.26 19.15 -15.35
CA TRP A 454 10.19 18.60 -16.17
C TRP A 454 10.34 19.07 -17.63
N TRP A 455 10.40 18.12 -18.54
CA TRP A 455 10.35 18.31 -19.98
C TRP A 455 9.27 17.44 -20.58
N ASP A 456 8.59 17.95 -21.61
CA ASP A 456 7.62 17.18 -22.39
C ASP A 456 7.55 17.71 -23.83
N ASN A 457 7.13 16.87 -24.77
CA ASN A 457 7.00 17.24 -26.18
C ASN A 457 5.59 17.73 -26.58
N ASN A 458 4.73 18.10 -25.61
CA ASN A 458 3.27 18.32 -25.81
C ASN A 458 2.50 17.06 -26.30
N SER A 459 3.10 15.88 -26.15
CA SER A 459 2.50 14.59 -26.47
C SER A 459 2.84 13.53 -25.41
N ASN A 460 3.49 12.43 -25.76
CA ASN A 460 3.77 11.31 -24.85
C ASN A 460 5.27 11.02 -24.65
N GLN A 461 6.14 11.95 -25.04
CA GLN A 461 7.54 11.95 -24.58
C GLN A 461 7.66 12.93 -23.42
N VAL A 462 8.11 12.43 -22.28
CA VAL A 462 8.13 13.13 -20.99
C VAL A 462 9.39 12.76 -20.23
N ALA A 463 10.00 13.72 -19.55
CA ALA A 463 11.11 13.49 -18.63
C ALA A 463 11.00 14.37 -17.39
N PHE A 464 11.53 13.90 -16.26
CA PHE A 464 11.69 14.72 -15.07
C PHE A 464 12.83 14.24 -14.16
N GLY A 465 13.38 15.19 -13.41
CA GLY A 465 14.33 14.93 -12.33
C GLY A 465 13.63 14.79 -10.98
N ARG A 466 14.34 14.16 -10.05
CA ARG A 466 14.03 14.15 -8.62
C ARG A 466 15.21 14.77 -7.89
N GLY A 467 15.18 16.09 -7.75
CA GLY A 467 16.28 16.89 -7.24
C GLY A 467 17.55 16.67 -8.07
N ASN A 468 18.64 16.32 -7.39
CA ASN A 468 19.91 15.90 -8.01
C ASN A 468 20.22 14.41 -7.79
N GLN A 469 19.22 13.59 -7.44
CA GLN A 469 19.41 12.17 -7.10
C GLN A 469 19.00 11.19 -8.20
N GLY A 470 18.03 11.54 -9.05
CA GLY A 470 17.64 10.70 -10.18
C GLY A 470 16.91 11.46 -11.28
N PHE A 471 16.92 10.89 -12.48
CA PHE A 471 16.25 11.41 -13.68
C PHE A 471 15.63 10.25 -14.47
N ILE A 472 14.45 10.48 -15.04
CA ILE A 472 13.69 9.47 -15.79
C ILE A 472 13.12 10.08 -17.08
N VAL A 473 13.07 9.27 -18.14
CA VAL A 473 12.61 9.66 -19.49
C VAL A 473 11.71 8.57 -20.05
N PHE A 474 10.53 8.94 -20.54
CA PHE A 474 9.54 8.05 -21.16
C PHE A 474 9.32 8.43 -22.63
N ASN A 475 9.07 7.43 -23.47
CA ASN A 475 8.55 7.58 -24.83
C ASN A 475 7.34 6.66 -25.04
N ASN A 476 6.12 7.18 -24.86
CA ASN A 476 4.88 6.50 -25.22
C ASN A 476 4.25 7.08 -26.50
N ASP A 477 4.97 7.91 -27.26
CA ASP A 477 4.56 8.30 -28.61
C ASP A 477 4.96 7.22 -29.62
N ASP A 478 4.32 7.25 -30.78
CA ASP A 478 4.48 6.22 -31.81
C ASP A 478 5.66 6.50 -32.77
N TRP A 479 6.65 7.27 -32.30
CA TRP A 479 7.90 7.61 -32.98
C TRP A 479 9.08 7.70 -32.00
N ASN A 480 10.32 7.64 -32.50
CA ASN A 480 11.53 7.70 -31.67
C ASN A 480 11.67 9.03 -30.91
N LEU A 481 12.08 8.97 -29.64
CA LEU A 481 12.59 10.11 -28.87
C LEU A 481 14.07 10.30 -29.20
N THR A 482 14.48 11.54 -29.49
CA THR A 482 15.89 11.94 -29.55
C THR A 482 15.99 13.38 -29.05
N ALA A 483 16.55 13.57 -27.86
CA ALA A 483 16.64 14.86 -27.20
C ALA A 483 17.82 14.94 -26.22
N THR A 484 18.49 16.09 -26.19
CA THR A 484 19.43 16.45 -25.13
C THR A 484 18.65 17.11 -23.99
N LEU A 485 18.67 16.53 -22.79
CA LEU A 485 17.82 16.92 -21.67
C LEU A 485 18.67 17.32 -20.46
N GLN A 486 18.29 18.40 -19.77
CA GLN A 486 18.90 18.83 -18.51
C GLN A 486 18.44 17.91 -17.37
N THR A 487 19.35 17.11 -16.81
CA THR A 487 19.02 16.04 -15.85
C THR A 487 19.02 16.48 -14.38
N GLY A 488 19.74 17.56 -14.05
CA GLY A 488 20.03 17.95 -12.67
C GLY A 488 21.07 17.06 -11.95
N LEU A 489 21.61 16.04 -12.63
CA LEU A 489 22.59 15.11 -12.05
C LEU A 489 24.04 15.61 -12.22
N PRO A 490 24.98 15.23 -11.33
CA PRO A 490 26.40 15.55 -11.50
C PRO A 490 27.07 14.77 -12.65
N GLU A 491 27.91 15.45 -13.45
CA GLU A 491 28.67 14.88 -14.59
C GLU A 491 29.25 13.47 -14.37
N GLY A 492 29.06 12.58 -15.33
CA GLY A 492 29.66 11.24 -15.38
C GLY A 492 28.83 10.23 -16.17
N ILE A 493 29.26 8.98 -16.19
CA ILE A 493 28.54 7.87 -16.85
C ILE A 493 27.58 7.23 -15.84
N TYR A 494 26.35 7.00 -16.27
CA TYR A 494 25.29 6.35 -15.50
C TYR A 494 24.76 5.13 -16.24
N CYS A 495 24.53 4.03 -15.52
CA CYS A 495 23.80 2.89 -16.03
C CYS A 495 22.31 3.18 -16.03
N ASP A 496 21.65 2.99 -17.18
CA ASP A 496 20.20 2.87 -17.24
C ASP A 496 19.76 1.61 -16.49
N ILE A 497 18.94 1.81 -15.47
CA ILE A 497 18.45 0.75 -14.59
C ILE A 497 17.21 0.04 -15.15
N ILE A 498 16.69 0.44 -16.32
CA ILE A 498 15.56 -0.21 -16.99
C ILE A 498 16.07 -1.30 -17.96
N SER A 499 16.95 -0.96 -18.90
CA SER A 499 17.58 -1.93 -19.80
C SER A 499 18.59 -2.85 -19.10
N GLY A 500 19.22 -2.40 -18.01
CA GLY A 500 20.18 -3.21 -17.25
C GLY A 500 20.34 -2.77 -15.79
N GLN A 501 21.57 -2.84 -15.28
CA GLN A 501 21.96 -2.39 -13.94
C GLN A 501 23.47 -2.07 -13.89
N LYS A 502 23.93 -1.48 -12.78
CA LYS A 502 25.38 -1.33 -12.50
C LYS A 502 25.92 -2.64 -11.92
N GLU A 503 27.01 -3.14 -12.49
CA GLU A 503 27.74 -4.32 -11.99
C GLU A 503 29.24 -4.00 -11.90
N GLY A 504 29.75 -3.92 -10.67
CA GLY A 504 31.12 -3.45 -10.41
C GLY A 504 31.34 -2.05 -10.98
N ASN A 505 32.23 -1.95 -11.97
CA ASN A 505 32.58 -0.70 -12.66
C ASN A 505 31.98 -0.61 -14.08
N GLY A 506 30.98 -1.44 -14.41
CA GLY A 506 30.31 -1.46 -15.71
C GLY A 506 28.78 -1.43 -15.61
N CYS A 507 28.14 -1.30 -16.76
CA CYS A 507 26.69 -1.36 -16.92
C CYS A 507 26.32 -2.54 -17.82
N THR A 508 25.25 -3.27 -17.48
CA THR A 508 24.71 -4.35 -18.33
C THR A 508 23.66 -3.87 -19.34
N GLY A 509 23.24 -2.60 -19.23
CA GLY A 509 22.30 -1.93 -20.13
C GLY A 509 22.92 -0.71 -20.81
N ILE A 510 22.07 0.27 -21.14
CA ILE A 510 22.48 1.52 -21.80
C ILE A 510 23.34 2.38 -20.87
N ASN A 511 24.43 2.93 -21.40
CA ASN A 511 25.22 3.99 -20.75
C ASN A 511 24.64 5.36 -21.10
N ILE A 512 24.35 6.19 -20.11
CA ILE A 512 24.01 7.61 -20.28
C ILE A 512 25.17 8.47 -19.76
N GLN A 513 25.77 9.28 -20.63
CA GLN A 513 26.73 10.30 -20.23
C GLN A 513 25.96 11.57 -19.82
N VAL A 514 26.12 11.98 -18.56
CA VAL A 514 25.77 13.33 -18.10
C VAL A 514 27.01 14.21 -18.23
N HIS A 515 26.88 15.39 -18.83
CA HIS A 515 27.96 16.35 -19.06
C HIS A 515 28.16 17.32 -17.89
N GLY A 516 29.24 18.10 -17.91
CA GLY A 516 29.59 19.13 -16.91
C GLY A 516 28.53 20.19 -16.63
N ASP A 517 27.56 20.38 -17.52
CA ASP A 517 26.42 21.29 -17.35
C ASP A 517 25.14 20.59 -16.83
N GLY A 518 25.20 19.28 -16.57
CA GLY A 518 24.06 18.45 -16.14
C GLY A 518 23.18 17.91 -17.27
N THR A 519 23.48 18.21 -18.54
CA THR A 519 22.72 17.68 -19.68
C THR A 519 23.14 16.26 -20.06
N ALA A 520 22.24 15.51 -20.70
CA ALA A 520 22.52 14.20 -21.28
C ALA A 520 21.69 13.93 -22.54
N ASP A 521 22.25 13.16 -23.48
CA ASP A 521 21.60 12.72 -24.72
C ASP A 521 20.74 11.46 -24.49
N PHE A 522 19.43 11.55 -24.76
CA PHE A 522 18.51 10.40 -24.70
C PHE A 522 18.00 10.03 -26.09
N LYS A 523 18.08 8.73 -26.42
CA LYS A 523 17.64 8.15 -27.71
C LYS A 523 16.83 6.89 -27.42
N ILE A 524 15.50 7.00 -27.40
CA ILE A 524 14.58 5.93 -26.99
C ILE A 524 13.62 5.62 -28.13
N SER A 525 13.72 4.42 -28.72
CA SER A 525 12.80 4.04 -29.79
C SER A 525 11.42 3.68 -29.24
N ASN A 526 10.37 4.04 -29.97
CA ASN A 526 9.00 3.59 -29.68
C ASN A 526 8.84 2.06 -29.86
N PHE A 527 9.81 1.38 -30.48
CA PHE A 527 9.88 -0.08 -30.59
C PHE A 527 10.76 -0.77 -29.53
N ALA A 528 11.33 -0.04 -28.57
CA ALA A 528 12.10 -0.64 -27.47
C ALA A 528 11.21 -1.56 -26.60
N GLU A 529 11.80 -2.62 -26.01
CA GLU A 529 11.10 -3.51 -25.08
C GLU A 529 10.46 -2.70 -23.94
N ASP A 530 11.27 -1.85 -23.31
CA ASP A 530 10.88 -0.81 -22.38
C ASP A 530 11.23 0.55 -23.01
N PRO A 531 10.26 1.36 -23.44
CA PRO A 531 10.55 2.65 -24.07
C PRO A 531 10.66 3.74 -23.00
N PHE A 532 11.41 3.46 -21.94
CA PHE A 532 11.75 4.42 -20.88
C PHE A 532 13.12 4.10 -20.29
N VAL A 533 13.81 5.13 -19.81
CA VAL A 533 15.18 5.08 -19.27
C VAL A 533 15.19 5.79 -17.93
N ALA A 534 15.87 5.22 -16.93
CA ALA A 534 16.01 5.81 -15.61
C ALA A 534 17.46 5.71 -15.12
N ILE A 535 17.96 6.80 -14.54
CA ILE A 535 19.33 6.89 -13.99
C ILE A 535 19.30 7.58 -12.63
N HIS A 536 20.16 7.17 -11.70
CA HIS A 536 20.21 7.75 -10.35
C HIS A 536 21.65 7.76 -9.79
N THR A 537 21.91 8.52 -8.74
CA THR A 537 23.27 8.69 -8.16
C THR A 537 23.96 7.37 -7.82
N LYS A 538 23.24 6.35 -7.36
CA LYS A 538 23.79 5.00 -7.12
C LYS A 538 23.98 4.11 -8.37
N SER A 539 23.57 4.54 -9.57
CA SER A 539 23.82 3.86 -10.86
C SER A 539 24.91 4.55 -11.69
N LYS A 540 25.44 5.68 -11.21
CA LYS A 540 26.69 6.27 -11.69
C LYS A 540 27.84 5.29 -11.55
N LEU A 541 28.73 5.20 -12.54
CA LEU A 541 29.96 4.41 -12.49
C LEU A 541 30.97 4.98 -11.49
#